data_AF-A0A5K0V832-F1
#
_entry.id   AF-A0A5K0V832-F1
#
_cell.length_a   1.000
_cell.length_b   1.000
_cell.length_c   1.000
_cell.angle_alpha   90.00
_cell.angle_beta   90.00
_cell.angle_gamma   90.00
#
_symmetry.space_group_name_H-M   'P 1'
#
loop_
_entity.id
_entity.type
_entity.pdbx_description
1 polymer ?
#
loop_
_entity_poly.entity_id
_entity_poly.type
_entity_poly.pdbx_seq_one_letter_code
_entity_poly.pdbx_strand_id
1 'polypeptide(L)' 'VLKKDLFRVLKEKHGSGFESFFWSKVSPVVGDIAMEGLGMVDACVQEEISREVDVIVNVAATTSFDE' A
#
# COMPACT_ATOMS: atom_id res chain seq x y z
N VAL A 1 3.78 -10.27 -5.13
CA VAL A 1 2.46 -9.96 -4.52
C VAL A 1 1.30 -10.48 -5.37
N LEU A 2 1.16 -10.05 -6.63
CA LEU A 2 0.00 -10.35 -7.48
C LEU A 2 -0.25 -11.83 -7.79
N LYS A 3 0.77 -12.70 -7.71
CA LYS A 3 0.64 -14.14 -7.97
C LYS A 3 -0.03 -14.93 -6.82
N LYS A 4 -0.19 -14.35 -5.63
CA LYS A 4 -0.79 -15.03 -4.47
C LYS A 4 -2.24 -15.46 -4.71
N ASP A 5 -2.67 -16.54 -4.06
CA ASP A 5 -4.05 -17.08 -4.14
C ASP A 5 -5.09 -16.15 -3.51
N LEU A 6 -4.67 -15.23 -2.65
CA LEU A 6 -5.53 -14.17 -2.10
C LEU A 6 -6.30 -13.43 -3.19
N PHE A 7 -5.72 -13.30 -4.39
CA PHE A 7 -6.33 -12.59 -5.52
C PHE A 7 -7.11 -13.49 -6.48
N ARG A 8 -7.33 -14.78 -6.18
CA ARG A 8 -7.96 -15.76 -7.10
C ARG A 8 -9.28 -15.24 -7.68
N VAL A 9 -10.21 -14.80 -6.83
CA VAL A 9 -11.54 -14.32 -7.25
C VAL A 9 -11.43 -13.10 -8.18
N LEU A 10 -10.48 -12.20 -7.90
CA LEU A 10 -10.25 -11.02 -8.74
C LEU A 10 -9.61 -11.38 -10.08
N LYS A 11 -8.70 -12.37 -10.11
CA LYS A 11 -8.12 -12.89 -11.36
C LYS A 11 -9.16 -13.56 -12.24
N GLU A 12 -10.03 -14.39 -11.65
CA GLU A 12 -11.14 -15.03 -12.37
C GLU A 12 -12.11 -14.00 -12.94
N LYS A 13 -12.39 -12.93 -12.17
CA LYS A 13 -13.29 -11.84 -12.59
C LYS A 13 -12.70 -10.95 -13.70
N HIS A 14 -11.42 -10.61 -13.62
CA HIS A 14 -10.80 -9.62 -14.50
C HIS A 14 -9.93 -10.22 -15.62
N GLY A 15 -9.61 -11.52 -15.55
CA GLY A 15 -8.81 -12.22 -16.55
C GLY A 15 -7.47 -11.53 -16.81
N SER A 16 -7.15 -11.32 -18.09
CA SER A 16 -5.93 -10.60 -18.52
C SER A 16 -5.90 -9.12 -18.09
N GLY A 17 -7.05 -8.52 -17.74
CA GLY A 17 -7.15 -7.16 -17.22
C GLY A 17 -6.91 -7.03 -15.72
N PHE A 18 -6.56 -8.11 -15.02
CA PHE A 18 -6.35 -8.08 -13.57
C PHE A 18 -5.24 -7.12 -13.15
N GLU A 19 -4.10 -7.12 -13.84
CA GLU A 19 -2.96 -6.28 -13.44
C GLU A 19 -3.25 -4.78 -13.64
N SER A 20 -3.89 -4.41 -14.77
CA SER A 20 -4.29 -3.01 -14.99
C SER A 20 -5.33 -2.55 -13.98
N PHE A 21 -6.29 -3.41 -13.63
CA PHE A 21 -7.25 -3.13 -12.56
C PHE A 21 -6.55 -2.91 -11.22
N PHE A 22 -5.61 -3.78 -10.81
CA PHE A 22 -4.88 -3.63 -9.56
C PHE A 22 -4.11 -2.30 -9.51
N TRP A 23 -3.33 -1.99 -10.55
CA TRP A 23 -2.52 -0.77 -10.57
C TRP A 23 -3.36 0.51 -10.64
N SER A 24 -4.61 0.44 -11.13
CA SER A 24 -5.54 1.56 -11.04
C SER A 24 -6.03 1.90 -9.62
N LYS A 25 -5.75 1.02 -8.65
CA LYS A 25 -6.23 1.13 -7.25
C LYS A 25 -5.12 1.33 -6.23
N VAL A 26 -3.86 1.32 -6.64
CA VAL A 26 -2.70 1.35 -5.73
C VAL A 26 -1.78 2.50 -6.11
N SER A 27 -1.61 3.43 -5.17
CA SER A 27 -0.64 4.52 -5.25
C SER A 27 0.47 4.26 -4.23
N PRO A 28 1.67 3.80 -4.64
CA PRO A 28 2.77 3.62 -3.72
C PRO A 28 3.34 4.98 -3.29
N VAL A 29 3.66 5.11 -2.00
CA VAL A 29 4.28 6.31 -1.44
C VAL A 29 5.58 5.89 -0.76
N VAL A 30 6.66 6.63 -1.04
CA VAL A 30 7.96 6.41 -0.40
C VAL A 30 7.90 6.95 1.02
N GLY A 31 8.28 6.14 2.00
CA GLY A 31 8.30 6.53 3.41
C GLY A 31 8.93 5.47 4.30
N ASP A 32 9.12 5.84 5.56
CA ASP A 32 9.59 4.99 6.65
C ASP A 32 8.73 5.27 7.89
N ILE A 33 8.04 4.25 8.38
CA ILE A 33 7.15 4.38 9.54
C ILE A 33 7.89 4.74 10.83
N ALA A 34 9.20 4.50 10.92
CA ALA A 34 9.99 4.86 12.08
C ALA A 34 10.38 6.34 12.12
N MET A 35 10.18 7.09 11.03
CA MET A 35 10.53 8.51 10.93
C MET A 35 9.31 9.42 11.12
N GLU A 36 9.55 10.64 11.59
CA GLU A 36 8.52 11.69 11.67
C GLU A 36 7.89 11.93 10.28
N GLY A 37 6.58 12.18 10.25
CA GLY A 37 5.84 12.33 8.99
C GLY A 37 5.85 11.08 8.12
N LEU A 38 6.02 9.89 8.72
CA LEU A 38 6.19 8.61 8.02
C LEU A 38 7.36 8.61 7.02
N GLY A 39 8.37 9.45 7.28
CA GLY A 39 9.55 9.58 6.42
C GLY A 39 9.27 10.16 5.04
N MET A 40 8.09 10.75 4.82
CA MET A 40 7.75 11.41 3.57
C MET A 40 8.46 12.75 3.48
N VAL A 41 9.23 12.98 2.40
CA VAL A 41 9.96 14.25 2.22
C VAL A 41 9.11 15.32 1.52
N ASP A 42 8.13 14.91 0.73
CA ASP A 42 7.26 15.81 -0.02
C ASP A 42 6.06 16.26 0.83
N ALA A 43 6.03 17.55 1.17
CA ALA A 43 4.97 18.14 1.97
C ALA A 43 3.60 18.12 1.27
N CYS A 44 3.56 18.20 -0.07
CA CYS A 44 2.30 18.12 -0.82
C CYS A 44 1.68 16.72 -0.69
N VAL A 45 2.51 15.67 -0.75
CA VAL A 45 2.06 14.28 -0.56
C VAL A 45 1.53 14.07 0.86
N GLN A 46 2.21 14.63 1.87
CA GLN A 46 1.73 14.56 3.26
C GLN A 46 0.36 15.24 3.43
N GLU A 47 0.18 16.42 2.83
CA GLU A 47 -1.09 17.16 2.88
C GLU A 47 -2.21 16.40 2.16
N GLU A 48 -1.94 15.86 0.96
CA GLU A 48 -2.92 15.08 0.20
C GLU A 48 -3.36 13.85 0.98
N ILE A 49 -2.42 13.07 1.52
CA ILE A 49 -2.74 11.89 2.34
C ILE A 49 -3.56 12.29 3.57
N SER A 50 -3.16 13.36 4.26
CA SER A 50 -3.88 13.83 5.45
C SER A 50 -5.31 14.30 5.15
N ARG A 51 -5.56 14.77 3.92
CA ARG A 51 -6.86 15.28 3.49
C ARG A 51 -7.77 14.20 2.90
N GLU A 52 -7.21 13.29 2.11
CA GLU A 52 -7.97 12.33 1.30
C GLU A 52 -8.09 10.94 1.95
N VAL A 53 -7.26 10.59 2.95
CA VAL A 53 -7.33 9.27 3.60
C VAL A 53 -8.40 9.24 4.68
N ASP A 54 -9.41 8.40 4.46
CA ASP A 54 -10.48 8.16 5.43
C ASP A 54 -10.11 7.14 6.52
N VAL A 55 -9.26 6.16 6.19
CA VAL A 55 -8.96 5.01 7.06
C VAL A 55 -7.48 4.66 7.00
N ILE A 56 -6.87 4.50 8.17
CA ILE A 56 -5.49 4.05 8.34
C ILE A 56 -5.50 2.63 8.90
N VAL A 57 -4.83 1.70 8.21
CA VAL A 57 -4.58 0.35 8.69
C VAL A 57 -3.08 0.18 8.93
N ASN A 58 -2.66 0.19 10.19
CA ASN A 58 -1.26 0.06 10.55
C ASN A 58 -0.88 -1.40 10.79
N VAL A 59 -0.18 -1.99 9.83
CA VAL A 59 0.32 -3.39 9.89
C VAL A 59 1.84 -3.46 9.77
N ALA A 60 2.51 -2.32 9.55
CA ALA A 60 3.96 -2.30 9.37
C ALA A 60 4.66 -2.56 10.70
N ALA A 61 5.54 -3.56 10.71
CA ALA A 61 6.36 -3.92 11.85
C ALA A 61 7.66 -4.57 11.37
N THR A 62 8.75 -4.33 12.10
CA THR A 62 9.96 -5.14 11.98
C THR A 62 9.83 -6.30 12.97
N THR A 63 9.68 -7.51 12.47
CA THR A 63 9.69 -8.73 13.29
C THR A 63 11.07 -9.38 13.19
N SER A 64 11.81 -9.40 14.30
CA SER A 64 12.99 -10.25 14.47
C SER A 64 12.63 -11.47 15.30
N PHE A 65 13.30 -12.59 15.03
CA PHE A 65 13.15 -13.86 15.76
C PHE A 65 14.40 -14.17 16.57
N ASP A 66 15.16 -13.15 16.98
CA ASP A 66 16.32 -13.36 17.85
C ASP A 66 15.82 -13.91 19.20
N GLU A 67 16.23 -15.15 19.50
CA GLU A 67 16.08 -15.82 20.81
C GLU A 67 17.08 -15.30 21.83
#